data_AF-W6UP20-F1
#
_entry.id   AF-W6UP20-F1
#
_cell.length_a   1.000
_cell.length_b   1.000
_cell.length_c   1.000
_cell.angle_alpha   90.00
_cell.angle_beta   90.00
_cell.angle_gamma   90.00
#
_symmetry.space_group_name_H-M   'P 1'
#
loop_
_entity.id
_entity.type
_entity.pdbx_description
1 polymer ?
#
loop_
_entity_poly.entity_id
_entity_poly.type
_entity_poly.pdbx_seq_one_letter_code
_entity_poly.pdbx_strand_id
1 'polypeptide(L)'
;MSKLRTLEHVRSFEEIHSLFDVIDKKGQGTFATVFTVREKSVPNSELYALKMIIPTTDLKRIENELRILRQLNGKHGVIKMLSAMRIRDHTFILMPYIDHMSFSVLNISSFEIQSYYLTFKEKDIRRYLLHLLRALEYVHRYGIIHRDVKPSNFLLDRRTQNGSASGGGGSSTEEQCVCGNRLTLCRGCRGYSKHPPVRRGGTVGYRAPEVVLRSFRQTTAIDLWAVGVVLLTFLSGRYPFIKVDDDLEVLHAFTHLLGYERMQQGAHVVGKRLLVDPKPPPLQEGETPTVFLKKRLVTIRKNERKLIAPPPVMNEVASPPESHGVALSNTHKFPASAYDLCTRLLDPVPSRRITAELAVKHPFIRGTEVRTHISAPTK
;
A
#
# COMPACT_ATOMS: atom_id res chain seq x y z
N MET A 1 0.90 -26.36 14.22
CA MET A 1 1.51 -25.57 13.11
C MET A 1 2.19 -24.25 13.53
N SER A 2 2.32 -23.89 14.83
CA SER A 2 2.85 -22.57 15.25
C SER A 2 4.27 -22.53 15.84
N LYS A 3 4.92 -23.67 16.13
CA LYS A 3 6.19 -23.70 16.88
C LYS A 3 7.38 -23.07 16.15
N LEU A 4 7.39 -23.02 14.82
CA LEU A 4 8.50 -22.49 14.01
C LEU A 4 8.46 -20.96 13.78
N ARG A 5 7.56 -20.22 14.45
CA ARG A 5 7.38 -18.77 14.19
C ARG A 5 7.28 -17.95 15.48
N THR A 6 7.87 -18.45 16.55
CA THR A 6 7.86 -17.82 17.88
C THR A 6 9.21 -17.17 18.19
N LEU A 7 9.25 -16.34 19.22
CA LEU A 7 10.49 -15.73 19.70
C LEU A 7 11.46 -16.80 20.19
N GLU A 8 10.97 -17.80 20.91
CA GLU A 8 11.77 -18.91 21.44
C GLU A 8 12.44 -19.68 20.32
N HIS A 9 11.73 -19.92 19.22
CA HIS A 9 12.31 -20.63 18.09
C HIS A 9 13.44 -19.83 17.41
N VAL A 10 13.27 -18.52 17.22
CA VAL A 10 14.36 -17.69 16.66
C VAL A 10 15.55 -17.61 17.61
N ARG A 11 15.30 -17.53 18.91
CA ARG A 11 16.36 -17.54 19.95
C ARG A 11 17.09 -18.89 20.04
N SER A 12 16.52 -19.98 19.52
CA SER A 12 17.15 -21.31 19.51
C SER A 12 18.26 -21.47 18.46
N PHE A 13 18.40 -20.52 17.52
CA PHE A 13 19.52 -20.49 16.59
C PHE A 13 20.71 -19.78 17.27
N GLU A 14 21.75 -20.53 17.59
CA GLU A 14 22.95 -20.01 18.26
C GLU A 14 23.61 -18.88 17.47
N GLU A 15 23.61 -18.97 16.15
CA GLU A 15 24.16 -17.96 15.24
C GLU A 15 23.35 -16.66 15.26
N ILE A 16 22.04 -16.73 15.56
CA ILE A 16 21.22 -15.53 15.76
C ILE A 16 21.39 -15.00 17.19
N HIS A 17 21.34 -15.89 18.18
CA HIS A 17 21.39 -15.53 19.59
C HIS A 17 22.75 -14.92 19.99
N SER A 18 23.84 -15.35 19.37
CA SER A 18 25.19 -14.79 19.61
C SER A 18 25.32 -13.37 19.06
N LEU A 19 24.68 -13.06 17.93
CA LEU A 19 24.77 -11.75 17.27
C LEU A 19 23.73 -10.75 17.76
N PHE A 20 22.53 -11.20 18.12
CA PHE A 20 21.38 -10.34 18.33
C PHE A 20 20.60 -10.62 19.61
N ASP A 21 20.13 -9.55 20.23
CA ASP A 21 19.02 -9.59 21.19
C ASP A 21 17.70 -9.57 20.43
N VAL A 22 16.99 -10.69 20.40
CA VAL A 22 15.67 -10.81 19.75
C VAL A 22 14.59 -10.31 20.70
N ILE A 23 13.95 -9.19 20.37
CA ILE A 23 13.11 -8.41 21.29
C ILE A 23 11.64 -8.80 21.18
N ASP A 24 11.05 -8.63 20.00
CA ASP A 24 9.60 -8.75 19.82
C ASP A 24 9.24 -9.22 18.40
N LYS A 25 8.07 -9.83 18.25
CA LYS A 25 7.52 -10.26 16.97
C LYS A 25 6.57 -9.18 16.44
N LYS A 26 6.96 -8.52 15.35
CA LYS A 26 6.20 -7.39 14.78
C LYS A 26 5.17 -7.78 13.74
N GLY A 27 5.36 -8.89 13.04
CA GLY A 27 4.41 -9.30 12.01
C GLY A 27 4.58 -10.72 11.55
N GLN A 28 3.47 -11.35 11.16
CA GLN A 28 3.45 -12.68 10.58
C GLN A 28 2.64 -12.65 9.28
N GLY A 29 3.31 -12.97 8.17
CA GLY A 29 2.66 -13.18 6.88
C GLY A 29 2.66 -14.65 6.49
N THR A 30 2.09 -14.95 5.32
CA THR A 30 2.06 -16.30 4.75
C THR A 30 3.46 -16.89 4.56
N PHE A 31 4.46 -16.04 4.24
CA PHE A 31 5.79 -16.47 3.80
C PHE A 31 6.94 -16.13 4.79
N ALA A 32 6.75 -15.27 5.78
CA ALA A 32 7.75 -15.00 6.83
C ALA A 32 7.11 -14.48 8.10
N THR A 33 7.93 -14.45 9.14
CA THR A 33 7.71 -13.68 10.35
C THR A 33 8.80 -12.60 10.45
N VAL A 34 8.45 -11.42 10.96
CA VAL A 34 9.38 -10.31 11.19
C VAL A 34 9.50 -10.07 12.68
N PHE A 35 10.74 -9.96 13.15
CA PHE A 35 11.10 -9.70 14.54
C PHE A 35 11.91 -8.41 14.65
N THR A 36 11.80 -7.71 15.76
CA THR A 36 12.75 -6.64 16.12
C THR A 36 13.93 -7.19 16.88
N VAL A 37 15.13 -6.74 16.52
CA VAL A 37 16.38 -7.17 17.14
C VAL A 37 17.31 -5.99 17.42
N ARG A 38 18.25 -6.15 18.35
CA ARG A 38 19.42 -5.27 18.54
C ARG A 38 20.71 -6.06 18.38
N GLU A 39 21.74 -5.44 17.85
CA GLU A 39 23.06 -6.06 17.75
C GLU A 39 23.74 -6.05 19.12
N LYS A 40 24.27 -7.21 19.56
CA LYS A 40 24.91 -7.36 20.87
C LYS A 40 26.31 -6.75 20.94
N SER A 41 27.03 -6.75 19.83
CA SER A 41 28.40 -6.22 19.72
C SER A 41 28.45 -4.69 19.82
N VAL A 42 27.31 -4.02 19.59
CA VAL A 42 27.22 -2.56 19.55
C VAL A 42 26.44 -2.05 20.77
N PRO A 43 27.11 -1.40 21.74
CA PRO A 43 26.42 -0.76 22.86
C PRO A 43 25.37 0.23 22.37
N ASN A 44 24.16 0.18 22.93
CA ASN A 44 23.03 1.02 22.52
C ASN A 44 22.65 0.91 21.03
N SER A 45 22.86 -0.28 20.42
CA SER A 45 22.41 -0.56 19.05
C SER A 45 20.98 -0.07 18.79
N GLU A 46 20.79 0.55 17.63
CA GLU A 46 19.46 0.82 17.08
C GLU A 46 18.68 -0.48 16.84
N LEU A 47 17.36 -0.35 16.64
CA LEU A 47 16.51 -1.49 16.32
C LEU A 47 16.66 -1.88 14.84
N TYR A 48 16.74 -3.18 14.59
CA TYR A 48 16.68 -3.76 13.26
C TYR A 48 15.46 -4.68 13.12
N ALA A 49 15.01 -4.88 11.89
CA ALA A 49 13.99 -5.85 11.54
C ALA A 49 14.67 -7.11 10.99
N LEU A 50 14.50 -8.24 11.68
CA LEU A 50 14.95 -9.56 11.25
C LEU A 50 13.77 -10.33 10.67
N LYS A 51 13.76 -10.51 9.34
CA LYS A 51 12.73 -11.24 8.62
C LYS A 51 13.15 -12.68 8.41
N MET A 52 12.44 -13.61 9.05
CA MET A 52 12.64 -15.05 8.97
C MET A 52 11.70 -15.65 7.91
N ILE A 53 12.25 -16.03 6.77
CA ILE A 53 11.53 -16.73 5.71
C ILE A 53 11.21 -18.15 6.17
N ILE A 54 9.98 -18.61 5.92
CA ILE A 54 9.57 -19.97 6.29
C ILE A 54 10.31 -20.98 5.41
N PRO A 55 10.81 -22.10 5.97
CA PRO A 55 11.59 -23.11 5.25
C PRO A 55 10.93 -23.69 4.00
N THR A 56 9.60 -23.81 4.00
CA THR A 56 8.84 -24.34 2.86
C THR A 56 8.74 -23.39 1.68
N THR A 57 9.36 -22.21 1.76
CA THR A 57 9.40 -21.25 0.65
C THR A 57 10.40 -21.72 -0.42
N ASP A 58 9.94 -21.79 -1.67
CA ASP A 58 10.76 -22.10 -2.84
C ASP A 58 12.08 -21.30 -2.88
N LEU A 59 13.22 -21.97 -3.04
CA LEU A 59 14.54 -21.34 -2.99
C LEU A 59 14.73 -20.29 -4.09
N LYS A 60 14.22 -20.53 -5.31
CA LYS A 60 14.29 -19.54 -6.41
C LYS A 60 13.54 -18.27 -6.05
N ARG A 61 12.45 -18.40 -5.28
CA ARG A 61 11.70 -17.25 -4.76
C ARG A 61 12.51 -16.43 -3.76
N ILE A 62 13.22 -17.11 -2.86
CA ILE A 62 14.12 -16.48 -1.88
C ILE A 62 15.26 -15.76 -2.60
N GLU A 63 15.96 -16.45 -3.48
CA GLU A 63 17.08 -15.90 -4.27
C GLU A 63 16.63 -14.65 -5.04
N ASN A 64 15.48 -14.72 -5.71
CA ASN A 64 14.97 -13.57 -6.44
C ASN A 64 14.65 -12.38 -5.53
N GLU A 65 14.11 -12.61 -4.33
CA GLU A 65 13.86 -11.54 -3.35
C GLU A 65 15.17 -10.87 -2.91
N LEU A 66 16.19 -11.66 -2.55
CA LEU A 66 17.52 -11.15 -2.17
C LEU A 66 18.18 -10.37 -3.30
N ARG A 67 18.12 -10.91 -4.53
CA ARG A 67 18.67 -10.27 -5.73
C ARG A 67 18.02 -8.92 -6.00
N ILE A 68 16.69 -8.82 -5.89
CA ILE A 68 15.99 -7.55 -6.09
C ILE A 68 16.33 -6.56 -4.98
N LEU A 69 16.30 -6.96 -3.71
CA LEU A 69 16.63 -6.05 -2.60
C LEU A 69 18.04 -5.49 -2.74
N ARG A 70 19.00 -6.34 -3.13
CA ARG A 70 20.37 -5.92 -3.44
C ARG A 70 20.43 -4.96 -4.64
N GLN A 71 19.69 -5.25 -5.71
CA GLN A 71 19.63 -4.40 -6.90
C GLN A 71 19.04 -3.00 -6.61
N LEU A 72 18.00 -2.92 -5.78
CA LEU A 72 17.33 -1.66 -5.45
C LEU A 72 18.06 -0.85 -4.36
N ASN A 73 18.84 -1.53 -3.51
CA ASN A 73 19.77 -0.96 -2.53
C ASN A 73 19.19 0.15 -1.63
N GLY A 74 17.92 0.02 -1.23
CA GLY A 74 17.31 0.92 -0.25
C GLY A 74 17.06 2.37 -0.70
N LYS A 75 17.09 2.64 -2.02
CA LYS A 75 16.89 3.98 -2.59
C LYS A 75 15.41 4.28 -2.87
N HIS A 76 15.09 5.56 -2.99
CA HIS A 76 13.78 6.08 -3.44
C HIS A 76 12.57 5.48 -2.70
N GLY A 77 12.67 5.34 -1.37
CA GLY A 77 11.57 4.77 -0.58
C GLY A 77 11.41 3.26 -0.71
N VAL A 78 12.44 2.52 -1.14
CA VAL A 78 12.48 1.04 -1.02
C VAL A 78 13.24 0.67 0.26
N ILE A 79 12.82 -0.41 0.94
CA ILE A 79 13.53 -0.93 2.12
C ILE A 79 14.93 -1.44 1.73
N LYS A 80 15.94 -1.14 2.57
CA LYS A 80 17.30 -1.64 2.38
C LYS A 80 17.43 -3.02 3.01
N MET A 81 18.05 -3.96 2.30
CA MET A 81 18.60 -5.17 2.91
C MET A 81 20.01 -4.84 3.41
N LEU A 82 20.23 -4.96 4.72
CA LEU A 82 21.54 -4.75 5.34
C LEU A 82 22.39 -6.01 5.21
N SER A 83 21.81 -7.15 5.52
CA SER A 83 22.45 -8.46 5.42
C SER A 83 21.41 -9.56 5.19
N ALA A 84 21.86 -10.72 4.72
CA ALA A 84 21.05 -11.92 4.63
C ALA A 84 21.88 -13.12 5.05
N MET A 85 21.27 -14.04 5.79
CA MET A 85 21.92 -15.21 6.37
C MET A 85 21.07 -16.44 6.08
N ARG A 86 21.71 -17.56 5.77
CA ARG A 86 21.05 -18.86 5.69
C ARG A 86 21.61 -19.74 6.81
N ILE A 87 20.73 -20.16 7.71
CA ILE A 87 21.08 -20.99 8.87
C ILE A 87 20.18 -22.21 8.80
N ARG A 88 20.78 -23.38 8.61
CA ARG A 88 20.06 -24.64 8.33
C ARG A 88 19.11 -24.45 7.14
N ASP A 89 17.83 -24.76 7.29
CA ASP A 89 16.77 -24.63 6.29
C ASP A 89 16.15 -23.21 6.24
N HIS A 90 16.51 -22.33 7.17
CA HIS A 90 15.93 -21.00 7.31
C HIS A 90 16.75 -19.91 6.62
N THR A 91 16.05 -18.90 6.08
CA THR A 91 16.70 -17.68 5.54
C THR A 91 16.25 -16.48 6.35
N PHE A 92 17.21 -15.68 6.80
CA PHE A 92 17.00 -14.47 7.57
C PHE A 92 17.46 -13.27 6.75
N ILE A 93 16.69 -12.18 6.78
CA ILE A 93 17.01 -10.92 6.11
C ILE A 93 17.00 -9.82 7.17
N LEU A 94 18.14 -9.18 7.39
CA LEU A 94 18.30 -8.05 8.28
C LEU A 94 18.05 -6.74 7.53
N MET A 95 17.18 -5.89 8.07
CA MET A 95 16.76 -4.62 7.49
C MET A 95 16.69 -3.54 8.58
N PRO A 96 16.73 -2.25 8.24
CA PRO A 96 16.42 -1.19 9.21
C PRO A 96 15.02 -1.39 9.79
N TYR A 97 14.87 -1.26 11.11
CA TYR A 97 13.54 -1.21 11.70
C TYR A 97 12.92 0.16 11.43
N ILE A 98 11.66 0.16 10.99
CA ILE A 98 10.87 1.39 10.86
C ILE A 98 9.76 1.30 11.88
N ASP A 99 9.83 2.15 12.90
CA ASP A 99 8.72 2.34 13.81
C ASP A 99 7.59 3.03 13.05
N HIS A 100 6.59 2.24 12.66
CA HIS A 100 5.60 2.67 11.69
C HIS A 100 4.19 2.71 12.28
N MET A 101 3.38 3.55 11.67
CA MET A 101 1.95 3.59 11.91
C MET A 101 1.27 2.51 11.07
N SER A 102 0.50 1.65 11.72
CA SER A 102 -0.43 0.77 11.00
C SER A 102 -1.61 1.59 10.50
N PHE A 103 -2.11 1.24 9.31
CA PHE A 103 -3.27 1.90 8.70
C PHE A 103 -4.51 1.84 9.61
N SER A 104 -4.67 0.73 10.34
CA SER A 104 -5.68 0.54 11.37
C SER A 104 -5.09 -0.27 12.52
N VAL A 105 -5.36 0.13 13.75
CA VAL A 105 -4.96 -0.59 14.96
C VAL A 105 -6.21 -0.87 15.78
N LEU A 106 -6.38 -2.11 16.23
CA LEU A 106 -7.34 -2.43 17.29
C LEU A 106 -6.70 -2.01 18.61
N ASN A 107 -7.29 -1.02 19.26
CA ASN A 107 -6.95 -0.68 20.64
C ASN A 107 -7.65 -1.70 21.54
N ILE A 108 -6.86 -2.56 22.18
CA ILE A 108 -7.38 -3.65 23.01
C ILE A 108 -7.98 -3.11 24.31
N SER A 109 -7.42 -2.03 24.86
CA SER A 109 -7.92 -1.41 26.11
C SER A 109 -9.27 -0.72 25.93
N SER A 110 -9.52 -0.08 24.78
CA SER A 110 -10.80 0.59 24.52
C SER A 110 -11.75 -0.21 23.63
N PHE A 111 -11.35 -1.40 23.14
CA PHE A 111 -12.07 -2.17 22.12
C PHE A 111 -12.41 -1.36 20.85
N GLU A 112 -11.66 -0.28 20.56
CA GLU A 112 -11.91 0.60 19.42
C GLU A 112 -10.88 0.40 18.31
N ILE A 113 -11.31 0.52 17.06
CA ILE A 113 -10.40 0.52 15.92
C ILE A 113 -9.92 1.96 15.69
N GLN A 114 -8.69 2.26 16.12
CA GLN A 114 -8.02 3.47 15.71
C GLN A 114 -7.65 3.37 14.22
N SER A 115 -8.44 4.05 13.39
CA SER A 115 -8.30 4.05 11.94
C SER A 115 -7.42 5.22 11.53
N TYR A 116 -6.09 5.04 11.61
CA TYR A 116 -5.14 6.12 11.38
C TYR A 116 -5.27 6.80 10.02
N TYR A 117 -5.63 6.03 8.98
CA TYR A 117 -5.89 6.58 7.64
C TYR A 117 -7.01 7.64 7.60
N LEU A 118 -7.93 7.66 8.58
CA LEU A 118 -8.98 8.68 8.68
C LEU A 118 -8.48 10.02 9.24
N THR A 119 -7.33 10.02 9.91
CA THR A 119 -6.71 11.25 10.43
C THR A 119 -6.00 12.07 9.35
N PHE A 120 -5.84 11.50 8.14
CA PHE A 120 -5.10 12.13 7.06
C PHE A 120 -5.90 13.29 6.46
N LYS A 121 -5.27 14.46 6.36
CA LYS A 121 -5.77 15.56 5.53
C LYS A 121 -5.38 15.31 4.08
N GLU A 122 -5.96 16.08 3.15
CA GLU A 122 -5.61 15.92 1.73
C GLU A 122 -4.12 16.07 1.43
N LYS A 123 -3.42 16.99 2.12
CA LYS A 123 -1.97 17.16 1.99
C LYS A 123 -1.22 15.87 2.36
N ASP A 124 -1.67 15.16 3.39
CA ASP A 124 -1.06 13.91 3.85
C ASP A 124 -1.36 12.77 2.88
N ILE A 125 -2.58 12.71 2.34
CA ILE A 125 -2.96 11.75 1.30
C ILE A 125 -2.09 11.96 0.04
N ARG A 126 -1.93 13.20 -0.42
CA ARG A 126 -1.06 13.53 -1.57
C ARG A 126 0.38 13.13 -1.30
N ARG A 127 0.91 13.44 -0.12
CA ARG A 127 2.29 13.08 0.28
C ARG A 127 2.48 11.57 0.35
N TYR A 128 1.52 10.85 0.94
CA TYR A 128 1.51 9.38 0.99
C TYR A 128 1.60 8.79 -0.42
N LEU A 129 0.70 9.22 -1.31
CA LEU A 129 0.64 8.72 -2.68
C LEU A 129 1.88 9.11 -3.48
N LEU A 130 2.40 10.32 -3.33
CA LEU A 130 3.63 10.76 -3.99
C LEU A 130 4.81 9.84 -3.64
N HIS A 131 5.00 9.53 -2.35
CA HIS A 131 6.09 8.65 -1.94
C HIS A 131 5.89 7.21 -2.41
N LEU A 132 4.65 6.69 -2.36
CA LEU A 132 4.33 5.36 -2.89
C LEU A 132 4.59 5.29 -4.40
N LEU A 133 4.15 6.30 -5.16
CA LEU A 133 4.35 6.37 -6.60
C LEU A 133 5.82 6.55 -6.97
N ARG A 134 6.61 7.33 -6.23
CA ARG A 134 8.08 7.44 -6.44
C ARG A 134 8.80 6.12 -6.19
N ALA A 135 8.42 5.38 -5.15
CA ALA A 135 8.98 4.05 -4.91
C ALA A 135 8.64 3.09 -6.05
N LEU A 136 7.39 3.09 -6.52
CA LEU A 136 6.99 2.27 -7.66
C LEU A 136 7.65 2.70 -8.96
N GLU A 137 7.79 4.00 -9.22
CA GLU A 137 8.53 4.51 -10.38
C GLU A 137 9.96 3.95 -10.41
N TYR A 138 10.66 4.00 -9.28
CA TYR A 138 12.01 3.45 -9.16
C TYR A 138 12.04 1.92 -9.37
N VAL A 139 11.14 1.18 -8.73
CA VAL A 139 11.03 -0.29 -8.89
C VAL A 139 10.71 -0.67 -10.35
N HIS A 140 9.81 0.07 -11.00
CA HIS A 140 9.34 -0.20 -12.36
C HIS A 140 10.40 0.07 -13.43
N ARG A 141 11.34 1.02 -13.19
CA ARG A 141 12.50 1.24 -14.08
C ARG A 141 13.40 0.02 -14.22
N TYR A 142 13.42 -0.88 -13.23
CA TYR A 142 14.12 -2.17 -13.31
C TYR A 142 13.28 -3.31 -13.91
N GLY A 143 12.07 -3.01 -14.40
CA GLY A 143 11.13 -4.00 -14.93
C GLY A 143 10.60 -4.96 -13.85
N ILE A 144 10.52 -4.50 -12.61
CA ILE A 144 10.07 -5.29 -11.46
C ILE A 144 8.62 -4.94 -11.18
N ILE A 145 7.76 -5.96 -11.04
CA ILE A 145 6.35 -5.80 -10.67
C ILE A 145 6.22 -6.19 -9.21
N HIS A 146 5.80 -5.27 -8.35
CA HIS A 146 5.72 -5.51 -6.91
C HIS A 146 4.72 -6.63 -6.55
N ARG A 147 3.51 -6.63 -7.11
CA ARG A 147 2.42 -7.63 -6.94
C ARG A 147 1.65 -7.64 -5.61
N ASP A 148 2.12 -6.94 -4.58
CA ASP A 148 1.39 -6.87 -3.30
C ASP A 148 1.43 -5.45 -2.72
N VAL A 149 1.23 -4.45 -3.58
CA VAL A 149 1.09 -3.06 -3.12
C VAL A 149 -0.16 -2.96 -2.27
N LYS A 150 0.01 -2.57 -1.01
CA LYS A 150 -1.06 -2.37 -0.02
C LYS A 150 -0.49 -1.59 1.17
N PRO A 151 -1.32 -1.00 2.04
CA PRO A 151 -0.82 -0.17 3.12
C PRO A 151 0.13 -0.88 4.08
N SER A 152 -0.07 -2.16 4.40
CA SER A 152 0.84 -2.91 5.29
C SER A 152 2.21 -3.24 4.69
N ASN A 153 2.41 -3.05 3.37
CA ASN A 153 3.71 -3.18 2.73
C ASN A 153 4.36 -1.82 2.41
N PHE A 154 3.71 -0.70 2.75
CA PHE A 154 4.25 0.65 2.63
C PHE A 154 4.27 1.31 4.02
N LEU A 155 5.41 1.16 4.69
CA LEU A 155 5.58 1.55 6.08
C LEU A 155 5.64 3.07 6.19
N LEU A 156 4.88 3.65 7.12
CA LEU A 156 4.86 5.07 7.43
C LEU A 156 5.51 5.33 8.78
N ASP A 157 6.72 5.88 8.78
CA ASP A 157 7.46 6.16 10.02
C ASP A 157 6.73 7.16 10.93
N ARG A 158 6.52 6.77 12.18
CA ARG A 158 5.80 7.54 13.21
C ARG A 158 6.48 8.88 13.50
N ARG A 159 7.80 8.96 13.39
CA ARG A 159 8.59 10.19 13.65
C ARG A 159 8.27 11.30 12.66
N THR A 160 7.88 10.95 11.43
CA THR A 160 7.55 11.91 10.38
C THR A 160 6.26 12.67 10.61
N GLN A 161 5.37 12.13 11.45
CA GLN A 161 4.07 12.73 11.76
C GLN A 161 4.14 13.65 12.98
N ASN A 162 4.98 13.32 13.96
CA ASN A 162 5.09 14.07 15.22
C ASN A 162 5.98 15.33 15.11
N GLY A 163 6.53 15.64 13.94
CA GLY A 163 7.42 16.80 13.75
C GLY A 163 8.72 16.75 14.56
N SER A 164 9.02 15.63 15.23
CA SER A 164 10.19 15.47 16.09
C SER A 164 11.43 15.24 15.23
N ALA A 165 11.98 16.32 14.69
CA ALA A 165 13.37 16.39 14.26
C ALA A 165 14.27 16.42 15.51
N SER A 166 14.50 15.26 16.11
CA SER A 166 15.41 15.13 17.25
C SER A 166 16.85 15.02 16.75
N GLY A 167 17.56 16.15 16.72
CA GLY A 167 18.98 16.27 17.11
C GLY A 167 20.07 15.70 16.20
N GLY A 168 20.81 16.61 15.53
CA GLY A 168 22.15 16.36 14.99
C GLY A 168 22.67 17.58 14.25
N GLY A 169 23.40 18.47 14.93
CA GLY A 169 23.89 19.72 14.39
C GLY A 169 24.98 19.56 13.32
N GLY A 170 24.99 20.49 12.35
CA GLY A 170 26.09 20.67 11.39
C GLY A 170 25.65 20.98 9.96
N SER A 171 25.61 22.28 9.64
CA SER A 171 25.78 22.95 8.32
C SER A 171 25.00 22.49 7.06
N SER A 172 24.45 23.53 6.39
CA SER A 172 24.17 23.68 4.94
C SER A 172 23.03 22.88 4.29
N THR A 173 21.91 23.60 4.10
CA THR A 173 21.11 23.71 2.87
C THR A 173 21.01 22.48 1.96
N GLU A 174 20.08 21.59 2.31
CA GLU A 174 19.12 20.95 1.40
C GLU A 174 18.03 20.38 2.31
N GLU A 175 16.75 20.57 1.97
CA GLU A 175 15.61 20.01 2.71
C GLU A 175 15.70 18.46 2.71
N GLN A 176 16.44 17.90 3.66
CA GLN A 176 16.65 16.46 3.77
C GLN A 176 15.34 15.79 4.20
N CYS A 177 14.79 14.97 3.32
CA CYS A 177 13.54 14.24 3.59
C CYS A 177 13.71 13.31 4.80
N VAL A 178 13.06 13.65 5.91
CA VAL A 178 12.98 12.81 7.13
C VAL A 178 11.99 11.64 6.94
N CYS A 179 11.46 11.44 5.72
CA CYS A 179 10.32 10.60 5.42
C CYS A 179 10.63 9.08 5.49
N GLY A 180 10.29 8.40 6.59
CA GLY A 180 10.37 6.94 6.68
C GLY A 180 9.23 6.21 5.97
N ASN A 181 8.97 6.61 4.72
CA ASN A 181 8.03 5.98 3.81
C ASN A 181 8.76 4.91 3.01
N ARG A 182 8.61 3.64 3.38
CA ARG A 182 9.31 2.54 2.67
C ARG A 182 8.38 1.45 2.16
N LEU A 183 8.46 1.22 0.86
CA LEU A 183 7.91 0.05 0.20
C LEU A 183 8.82 -1.15 0.52
N THR A 184 8.25 -2.09 1.27
CA THR A 184 8.80 -3.44 1.39
C THR A 184 8.49 -4.20 0.11
N LEU A 185 9.40 -5.04 -0.37
CA LEU A 185 9.15 -5.80 -1.59
C LEU A 185 8.34 -7.06 -1.32
N CYS A 186 7.40 -7.34 -2.22
CA CYS A 186 6.76 -8.63 -2.35
C CYS A 186 7.62 -9.60 -3.16
N ARG A 187 7.47 -10.87 -2.77
CA ARG A 187 8.48 -11.91 -2.92
C ARG A 187 8.41 -12.65 -4.23
N GLY A 188 8.17 -12.05 -5.39
CA GLY A 188 8.03 -12.90 -6.59
C GLY A 188 8.01 -12.21 -7.92
N CYS A 189 9.17 -11.81 -8.45
CA CYS A 189 9.23 -11.05 -9.69
C CYS A 189 10.61 -10.99 -10.37
N ARG A 190 11.04 -12.11 -10.98
CA ARG A 190 11.62 -12.30 -12.34
C ARG A 190 12.50 -13.57 -12.30
N GLY A 191 12.30 -14.48 -13.27
CA GLY A 191 13.17 -15.67 -13.41
C GLY A 191 12.51 -17.03 -13.60
N TYR A 192 11.22 -17.13 -13.96
CA TYR A 192 10.72 -18.38 -14.53
C TYR A 192 10.60 -18.21 -16.04
N SER A 193 11.58 -18.75 -16.75
CA SER A 193 11.49 -18.96 -18.20
C SER A 193 10.57 -20.14 -18.49
N LYS A 194 9.78 -19.99 -19.56
CA LYS A 194 8.80 -20.93 -20.16
C LYS A 194 7.55 -21.19 -19.30
N HIS A 195 6.52 -20.40 -19.59
CA HIS A 195 5.11 -20.50 -19.14
C HIS A 195 4.89 -21.06 -17.72
N PRO A 196 5.16 -20.28 -16.65
CA PRO A 196 4.71 -20.69 -15.33
C PRO A 196 3.18 -20.64 -15.22
N PRO A 197 2.56 -21.38 -14.29
CA PRO A 197 1.13 -21.23 -13.98
C PRO A 197 0.79 -19.75 -13.76
N VAL A 198 -0.40 -19.34 -14.20
CA VAL A 198 -0.84 -17.94 -14.11
C VAL A 198 -0.66 -17.43 -12.68
N ARG A 199 0.20 -16.41 -12.53
CA ARG A 199 0.57 -15.90 -11.21
C ARG A 199 -0.60 -15.11 -10.61
N ARG A 200 -1.11 -15.58 -9.47
CA ARG A 200 -2.17 -14.93 -8.68
C ARG A 200 -1.70 -14.35 -7.34
N GLY A 201 -0.39 -14.29 -7.12
CA GLY A 201 0.17 -13.71 -5.90
C GLY A 201 -0.30 -12.26 -5.69
N GLY A 202 -0.53 -11.90 -4.43
CA GLY A 202 -1.08 -10.61 -4.00
C GLY A 202 -2.15 -10.80 -2.94
N THR A 203 -2.66 -9.71 -2.37
CA THR A 203 -3.76 -9.72 -1.37
C THR A 203 -5.11 -9.53 -2.06
N VAL A 204 -6.12 -10.33 -1.68
CA VAL A 204 -7.51 -10.18 -2.15
C VAL A 204 -7.96 -8.72 -1.93
N GLY A 205 -8.70 -8.16 -2.88
CA GLY A 205 -9.14 -6.76 -2.88
C GLY A 205 -8.15 -5.76 -3.48
N TYR A 206 -6.85 -6.09 -3.59
CA TYR A 206 -5.82 -5.25 -4.25
C TYR A 206 -5.40 -5.77 -5.62
N ARG A 207 -5.78 -7.00 -5.98
CA ARG A 207 -5.46 -7.60 -7.27
C ARG A 207 -6.19 -6.88 -8.41
N ALA A 208 -5.46 -6.56 -9.48
CA ALA A 208 -6.04 -5.99 -10.69
C ALA A 208 -6.94 -7.00 -11.43
N PRO A 209 -7.90 -6.54 -12.27
CA PRO A 209 -8.82 -7.43 -12.97
C PRO A 209 -8.10 -8.47 -13.81
N GLU A 210 -7.00 -8.11 -14.49
CA GLU A 210 -6.20 -9.04 -15.28
C GLU A 210 -5.52 -10.13 -14.44
N VAL A 211 -5.28 -9.90 -13.15
CA VAL A 211 -4.74 -10.92 -12.23
C VAL A 211 -5.86 -11.90 -11.85
N VAL A 212 -7.03 -11.37 -11.47
CA VAL A 212 -8.22 -12.16 -11.12
C VAL A 212 -8.68 -13.02 -12.29
N LEU A 213 -8.73 -12.42 -13.48
CA LEU A 213 -9.09 -13.05 -14.76
C LEU A 213 -8.01 -14.00 -15.31
N ARG A 214 -6.92 -14.19 -14.58
CA ARG A 214 -5.85 -15.12 -14.92
C ARG A 214 -5.20 -14.81 -16.28
N SER A 215 -4.93 -13.53 -16.55
CA SER A 215 -4.10 -13.13 -17.68
C SER A 215 -2.66 -13.59 -17.50
N PHE A 216 -2.06 -14.16 -18.55
CA PHE A 216 -0.65 -14.49 -18.60
C PHE A 216 0.25 -13.26 -18.77
N ARG A 217 -0.27 -12.20 -19.39
CA ARG A 217 0.47 -10.97 -19.71
C ARG A 217 0.20 -9.90 -18.66
N GLN A 218 0.84 -10.05 -17.50
CA GLN A 218 0.78 -9.07 -16.41
C GLN A 218 1.98 -8.13 -16.49
N THR A 219 1.74 -6.84 -16.30
CA THR A 219 2.78 -5.78 -16.33
C THR A 219 2.83 -5.03 -15.01
N THR A 220 3.68 -4.02 -14.89
CA THR A 220 3.73 -3.10 -13.73
C THR A 220 2.40 -2.38 -13.48
N ALA A 221 1.50 -2.36 -14.46
CA ALA A 221 0.16 -1.79 -14.33
C ALA A 221 -0.65 -2.39 -13.16
N ILE A 222 -0.40 -3.65 -12.76
CA ILE A 222 -1.12 -4.27 -11.64
C ILE A 222 -0.81 -3.58 -10.30
N ASP A 223 0.38 -3.00 -10.17
CA ASP A 223 0.75 -2.23 -8.97
C ASP A 223 0.01 -0.90 -8.93
N LEU A 224 -0.24 -0.27 -10.09
CA LEU A 224 -0.95 1.00 -10.19
C LEU A 224 -2.45 0.83 -9.93
N TRP A 225 -3.02 -0.33 -10.29
CA TRP A 225 -4.37 -0.69 -9.85
C TRP A 225 -4.44 -0.71 -8.32
N ALA A 226 -3.49 -1.37 -7.67
CA ALA A 226 -3.43 -1.45 -6.22
C ALA A 226 -3.23 -0.07 -5.56
N VAL A 227 -2.46 0.84 -6.16
CA VAL A 227 -2.41 2.26 -5.73
C VAL A 227 -3.80 2.92 -5.85
N GLY A 228 -4.54 2.63 -6.92
CA GLY A 228 -5.93 3.05 -7.09
C GLY A 228 -6.82 2.56 -5.94
N VAL A 229 -6.68 1.31 -5.51
CA VAL A 229 -7.40 0.76 -4.34
C VAL A 229 -7.02 1.50 -3.05
N VAL A 230 -5.75 1.86 -2.86
CA VAL A 230 -5.34 2.67 -1.71
C VAL A 230 -5.98 4.06 -1.76
N LEU A 231 -6.02 4.72 -2.92
CA LEU A 231 -6.70 6.00 -3.09
C LEU A 231 -8.22 5.86 -2.85
N LEU A 232 -8.86 4.77 -3.28
CA LEU A 232 -10.28 4.50 -2.99
C LEU A 232 -10.58 4.48 -1.50
N THR A 233 -9.68 3.91 -0.68
CA THR A 233 -9.83 3.90 0.77
C THR A 233 -9.86 5.32 1.34
N PHE A 234 -8.99 6.22 0.87
CA PHE A 234 -8.99 7.60 1.34
C PHE A 234 -10.23 8.37 0.88
N LEU A 235 -10.60 8.24 -0.40
CA LEU A 235 -11.74 8.96 -0.96
C LEU A 235 -13.07 8.52 -0.31
N SER A 236 -13.22 7.22 -0.08
CA SER A 236 -14.44 6.66 0.52
C SER A 236 -14.45 6.66 2.05
N GLY A 237 -13.30 6.78 2.71
CA GLY A 237 -13.18 6.57 4.15
C GLY A 237 -13.26 5.11 4.58
N ARG A 238 -13.26 4.15 3.64
CA ARG A 238 -13.48 2.73 3.92
C ARG A 238 -12.20 1.90 3.78
N TYR A 239 -11.81 1.23 4.87
CA TYR A 239 -10.69 0.29 4.93
C TYR A 239 -11.03 -0.99 5.71
N PRO A 240 -10.76 -2.19 5.15
CA PRO A 240 -10.48 -2.43 3.73
C PRO A 240 -11.66 -1.98 2.85
N PHE A 241 -11.40 -1.52 1.62
CA PHE A 241 -12.46 -0.98 0.76
C PHE A 241 -13.49 -2.06 0.38
N ILE A 242 -13.02 -3.19 -0.14
CA ILE A 242 -13.84 -4.41 -0.32
C ILE A 242 -13.42 -5.41 0.77
N LYS A 243 -14.40 -5.88 1.55
CA LYS A 243 -14.19 -6.84 2.64
C LYS A 243 -14.80 -8.19 2.24
N VAL A 244 -14.13 -8.86 1.32
CA VAL A 244 -14.49 -10.20 0.84
C VAL A 244 -13.23 -11.04 0.70
N ASP A 245 -13.38 -12.35 0.80
CA ASP A 245 -12.27 -13.31 0.73
C ASP A 245 -12.17 -14.01 -0.64
N ASP A 246 -13.06 -13.67 -1.57
CA ASP A 246 -13.13 -14.25 -2.92
C ASP A 246 -12.82 -13.24 -4.05
N ASP A 247 -12.00 -13.68 -5.01
CA ASP A 247 -11.58 -12.83 -6.14
C ASP A 247 -12.73 -12.51 -7.10
N LEU A 248 -13.72 -13.39 -7.26
CA LEU A 248 -14.87 -13.13 -8.14
C LEU A 248 -15.82 -12.12 -7.49
N GLU A 249 -16.01 -12.18 -6.18
CA GLU A 249 -16.74 -11.14 -5.44
C GLU A 249 -16.07 -9.75 -5.56
N VAL A 250 -14.73 -9.70 -5.49
CA VAL A 250 -13.97 -8.46 -5.74
C VAL A 250 -14.23 -7.96 -7.17
N LEU A 251 -14.15 -8.84 -8.16
CA LEU A 251 -14.39 -8.48 -9.57
C LEU A 251 -15.83 -7.98 -9.78
N HIS A 252 -16.80 -8.62 -9.14
CA HIS A 252 -18.20 -8.24 -9.16
C HIS A 252 -18.43 -6.84 -8.54
N ALA A 253 -17.80 -6.56 -7.40
CA ALA A 253 -17.86 -5.25 -6.76
C ALA A 253 -17.24 -4.14 -7.63
N PHE A 254 -16.08 -4.39 -8.25
CA PHE A 254 -15.47 -3.42 -9.18
C PHE A 254 -16.28 -3.23 -10.47
N THR A 255 -16.96 -4.27 -10.95
CA THR A 255 -17.90 -4.17 -12.08
C THR A 255 -19.00 -3.16 -11.81
N HIS A 256 -19.58 -3.21 -10.61
CA HIS A 256 -20.55 -2.21 -10.19
C HIS A 256 -19.92 -0.83 -10.00
N LEU A 257 -18.74 -0.76 -9.36
CA LEU A 257 -18.09 0.51 -9.03
C LEU A 257 -17.62 1.30 -10.26
N LEU A 258 -17.05 0.63 -11.25
CA LEU A 258 -16.35 1.24 -12.38
C LEU A 258 -17.17 1.26 -13.67
N GLY A 259 -18.28 0.53 -13.72
CA GLY A 259 -19.15 0.35 -14.87
C GLY A 259 -18.90 -0.97 -15.59
N TYR A 260 -20.00 -1.64 -15.96
CA TYR A 260 -19.95 -2.96 -16.59
C TYR A 260 -19.24 -2.94 -17.94
N GLU A 261 -19.56 -2.00 -18.84
CA GLU A 261 -18.96 -1.93 -20.18
C GLU A 261 -17.43 -1.77 -20.11
N ARG A 262 -16.95 -0.94 -19.18
CA ARG A 262 -15.51 -0.70 -18.99
C ARG A 262 -14.77 -1.95 -18.49
N MET A 263 -15.38 -2.65 -17.54
CA MET A 263 -14.82 -3.88 -17.00
C MET A 263 -14.86 -5.02 -18.02
N GLN A 264 -15.91 -5.06 -18.85
CA GLN A 264 -16.02 -5.99 -19.97
C GLN A 264 -14.94 -5.72 -21.04
N GLN A 265 -14.68 -4.45 -21.37
CA GLN A 265 -13.59 -4.07 -22.27
C GLN A 265 -12.21 -4.48 -21.72
N GLY A 266 -11.97 -4.27 -20.42
CA GLY A 266 -10.75 -4.71 -19.75
C GLY A 266 -10.55 -6.24 -19.83
N ALA A 267 -11.62 -6.99 -19.59
CA ALA A 267 -11.61 -8.45 -19.74
C ALA A 267 -11.33 -8.89 -21.19
N HIS A 268 -11.96 -8.24 -22.16
CA HIS A 268 -11.79 -8.54 -23.58
C HIS A 268 -10.34 -8.38 -24.03
N VAL A 269 -9.68 -7.28 -23.63
CA VAL A 269 -8.26 -7.01 -23.97
C VAL A 269 -7.31 -8.09 -23.44
N VAL A 270 -7.67 -8.80 -22.36
CA VAL A 270 -6.88 -9.92 -21.83
C VAL A 270 -7.38 -11.30 -22.29
N GLY A 271 -8.21 -11.35 -23.32
CA GLY A 271 -8.71 -12.58 -23.93
C GLY A 271 -9.76 -13.29 -23.07
N LYS A 272 -10.55 -12.55 -22.31
CA LYS A 272 -11.58 -13.08 -21.40
C LYS A 272 -12.93 -12.43 -21.68
N ARG A 273 -14.01 -13.16 -21.41
CA ARG A 273 -15.38 -12.66 -21.50
C ARG A 273 -15.93 -12.49 -20.08
N LEU A 274 -16.32 -11.27 -19.73
CA LEU A 274 -16.97 -10.96 -18.46
C LEU A 274 -18.48 -10.89 -18.67
N LEU A 275 -19.22 -11.69 -17.92
CA LEU A 275 -20.68 -11.73 -17.86
C LEU A 275 -21.10 -11.56 -16.40
N VAL A 276 -22.11 -10.73 -16.16
CA VAL A 276 -22.66 -10.46 -14.82
C VAL A 276 -24.17 -10.45 -14.94
N ASP A 277 -24.85 -11.18 -14.06
CA ASP A 277 -26.30 -11.31 -14.00
C ASP A 277 -26.78 -11.09 -12.54
N PRO A 278 -27.69 -10.14 -12.28
CA PRO A 278 -28.25 -9.17 -13.22
C PRO A 278 -27.18 -8.19 -13.74
N LYS A 279 -27.34 -7.75 -14.99
CA LYS A 279 -26.43 -6.76 -15.59
C LYS A 279 -26.51 -5.44 -14.80
N PRO A 280 -25.38 -4.87 -14.35
CA PRO A 280 -25.38 -3.57 -13.68
C PRO A 280 -25.92 -2.47 -14.61
N PRO A 281 -26.58 -1.42 -14.07
CA PRO A 281 -27.05 -0.31 -14.88
C PRO A 281 -25.88 0.35 -15.62
N PRO A 282 -26.06 0.73 -16.90
CA PRO A 282 -25.03 1.41 -17.66
C PRO A 282 -24.78 2.82 -17.10
N LEU A 283 -23.70 3.45 -17.54
CA LEU A 283 -23.50 4.89 -17.31
C LEU A 283 -24.64 5.69 -17.96
N GLN A 284 -25.01 6.82 -17.36
CA GLN A 284 -25.97 7.74 -17.98
C GLN A 284 -25.39 8.35 -19.26
N GLU A 285 -26.25 8.75 -20.19
CA GLU A 285 -25.81 9.40 -21.43
C GLU A 285 -25.00 10.67 -21.12
N GLY A 286 -23.83 10.82 -21.77
CA GLY A 286 -22.88 11.91 -21.52
C GLY A 286 -22.09 11.82 -20.21
N GLU A 287 -22.34 10.82 -19.36
CA GLU A 287 -21.60 10.65 -18.10
C GLU A 287 -20.20 10.09 -18.33
N THR A 288 -19.18 10.83 -17.89
CA THR A 288 -17.79 10.35 -17.98
C THR A 288 -17.48 9.33 -16.87
N PRO A 289 -16.51 8.41 -17.07
CA PRO A 289 -16.11 7.46 -16.04
C PRO A 289 -15.68 8.11 -14.72
N THR A 290 -15.06 9.29 -14.79
CA THR A 290 -14.67 10.07 -13.61
C THR A 290 -15.86 10.62 -12.85
N VAL A 291 -16.88 11.11 -13.55
CA VAL A 291 -18.13 11.59 -12.93
C VAL A 291 -18.88 10.42 -12.27
N PHE A 292 -18.99 9.29 -12.97
CA PHE A 292 -19.63 8.08 -12.45
C PHE A 292 -18.96 7.58 -11.16
N LEU A 293 -17.63 7.44 -11.17
CA LEU A 293 -16.86 7.01 -10.00
C LEU A 293 -16.98 8.02 -8.85
N LYS A 294 -16.91 9.33 -9.14
CA LYS A 294 -17.07 10.39 -8.15
C LYS A 294 -18.42 10.30 -7.44
N LYS A 295 -19.53 10.18 -8.17
CA LYS A 295 -20.89 10.07 -7.58
C LYS A 295 -20.94 8.91 -6.59
N ARG A 296 -20.46 7.73 -7.00
CA ARG A 296 -20.43 6.52 -6.16
C ARG A 296 -19.56 6.69 -4.91
N LEU A 297 -18.34 7.22 -5.04
CA LEU A 297 -17.45 7.40 -3.89
C LEU A 297 -17.97 8.42 -2.89
N VAL A 298 -18.59 9.50 -3.36
CA VAL A 298 -19.26 10.47 -2.49
C VAL A 298 -20.42 9.80 -1.74
N THR A 299 -21.23 8.99 -2.41
CA THR A 299 -22.31 8.23 -1.75
C THR A 299 -21.77 7.24 -0.72
N ILE A 300 -20.71 6.49 -1.05
CA ILE A 300 -20.08 5.56 -0.10
C ILE A 300 -19.57 6.33 1.13
N ARG A 301 -18.85 7.44 0.92
CA ARG A 301 -18.29 8.26 2.00
C ARG A 301 -19.35 8.81 2.94
N LYS A 302 -20.43 9.36 2.38
CA LYS A 302 -21.56 9.91 3.16
C LYS A 302 -22.19 8.87 4.09
N ASN A 303 -22.20 7.60 3.67
CA ASN A 303 -22.81 6.49 4.40
C ASN A 303 -21.79 5.66 5.22
N GLU A 304 -20.52 6.08 5.29
CA GLU A 304 -19.49 5.33 6.03
C GLU A 304 -19.63 5.59 7.54
N ARG A 305 -20.05 4.55 8.28
CA ARG A 305 -20.38 4.63 9.71
C ARG A 305 -19.22 5.17 10.56
N LYS A 306 -17.98 4.83 10.22
CA LYS A 306 -16.79 5.33 10.92
C LYS A 306 -16.61 6.85 10.85
N LEU A 307 -17.22 7.50 9.86
CA LEU A 307 -17.19 8.96 9.68
C LEU A 307 -18.47 9.64 10.19
N ILE A 308 -19.49 8.87 10.57
CA ILE A 308 -20.79 9.35 11.06
C ILE A 308 -20.83 9.36 12.59
N ALA A 309 -20.13 8.42 13.24
CA ALA A 309 -20.14 8.33 14.70
C ALA A 309 -19.46 9.56 15.33
N PRO A 310 -20.08 10.21 16.34
CA PRO A 310 -19.37 11.16 17.18
C PRO A 310 -18.19 10.44 17.85
N PRO A 311 -17.08 11.15 18.17
CA PRO A 311 -16.04 10.54 18.98
C PRO A 311 -16.67 10.00 20.28
N PRO A 312 -16.28 8.80 20.72
CA PRO A 312 -16.75 8.25 21.98
C PRO A 312 -16.41 9.25 23.09
N VAL A 313 -17.39 9.53 23.95
CA VAL A 313 -17.22 10.42 25.11
C VAL A 313 -16.15 9.79 26.00
N MET A 314 -14.97 10.38 26.05
CA MET A 314 -13.94 9.97 27.01
C MET A 314 -14.43 10.38 28.39
N ASN A 315 -14.62 9.41 29.29
CA ASN A 315 -14.64 9.69 30.71
C ASN A 315 -13.33 10.41 31.08
N GLU A 316 -13.48 11.42 31.94
CA GLU A 316 -12.47 12.37 32.34
C GLU A 316 -11.16 11.72 32.81
N VAL A 317 -10.08 12.51 32.73
CA VAL A 317 -8.69 12.26 33.15
C VAL A 317 -7.75 11.74 32.06
N ALA A 318 -7.52 12.57 31.04
CA ALA A 318 -6.19 12.98 30.57
C ALA A 318 -6.39 13.95 29.40
N SER A 319 -5.85 15.15 29.50
CA SER A 319 -5.86 16.15 28.43
C SER A 319 -5.40 15.52 27.10
N PRO A 320 -6.20 15.57 26.02
CA PRO A 320 -5.77 15.03 24.75
C PRO A 320 -4.57 15.85 24.25
N PRO A 321 -3.52 15.23 23.67
CA PRO A 321 -2.44 15.98 23.07
C PRO A 321 -2.99 16.85 21.95
N GLU A 322 -2.92 18.17 22.15
CA GLU A 322 -3.25 19.18 21.16
C GLU A 322 -2.47 18.90 19.86
N SER A 323 -3.13 19.08 18.71
CA SER A 323 -2.64 18.97 17.31
C SER A 323 -2.97 17.71 16.49
N HIS A 324 -3.83 16.79 16.97
CA HIS A 324 -4.36 15.76 16.07
C HIS A 324 -5.41 16.39 15.15
N GLY A 325 -5.01 16.73 13.93
CA GLY A 325 -5.87 17.42 12.96
C GLY A 325 -7.22 16.72 12.77
N VAL A 326 -8.27 17.53 12.63
CA VAL A 326 -9.65 17.03 12.42
C VAL A 326 -9.69 16.12 11.19
N ALA A 327 -10.15 14.88 11.38
CA ALA A 327 -10.37 13.90 10.32
C ALA A 327 -11.30 14.47 9.23
N LEU A 328 -11.07 14.10 7.97
CA LEU A 328 -11.95 14.53 6.88
C LEU A 328 -13.38 14.03 7.14
N SER A 329 -14.39 14.91 7.14
CA SER A 329 -15.78 14.54 7.43
C SER A 329 -16.37 13.59 6.39
N ASN A 330 -17.49 12.93 6.71
CA ASN A 330 -18.29 12.14 5.76
C ASN A 330 -18.81 12.97 4.57
N THR A 331 -18.94 14.30 4.74
CA THR A 331 -19.39 15.25 3.71
C THR A 331 -18.25 15.93 2.95
N HIS A 332 -16.98 15.65 3.31
CA HIS A 332 -15.81 16.24 2.65
C HIS A 332 -15.82 15.98 1.14
N LYS A 333 -15.53 17.02 0.36
CA LYS A 333 -15.46 16.96 -1.11
C LYS A 333 -14.02 17.11 -1.57
N PHE A 334 -13.41 16.00 -2.00
CA PHE A 334 -12.11 16.03 -2.67
C PHE A 334 -12.16 16.82 -3.99
N PRO A 335 -11.02 17.38 -4.46
CA PRO A 335 -10.93 18.06 -5.74
C PRO A 335 -11.21 17.09 -6.91
N ALA A 336 -11.69 17.62 -8.03
CA ALA A 336 -11.98 16.82 -9.23
C ALA A 336 -10.78 16.00 -9.71
N SER A 337 -9.56 16.55 -9.56
CA SER A 337 -8.31 15.89 -9.89
C SER A 337 -8.05 14.62 -9.07
N ALA A 338 -8.58 14.51 -7.85
CA ALA A 338 -8.45 13.30 -7.03
C ALA A 338 -9.22 12.12 -7.65
N TYR A 339 -10.45 12.40 -8.11
CA TYR A 339 -11.28 11.41 -8.80
C TYR A 339 -10.72 11.07 -10.18
N ASP A 340 -10.17 12.06 -10.91
CA ASP A 340 -9.51 11.81 -12.19
C ASP A 340 -8.31 10.85 -12.03
N LEU A 341 -7.43 11.09 -11.05
CA LEU A 341 -6.32 10.19 -10.76
C LEU A 341 -6.82 8.78 -10.43
N CYS A 342 -7.85 8.68 -9.58
CA CYS A 342 -8.43 7.40 -9.18
C CYS A 342 -8.98 6.64 -10.39
N THR A 343 -9.70 7.31 -11.29
CA THR A 343 -10.22 6.71 -12.53
C THR A 343 -9.11 6.17 -13.42
N ARG A 344 -7.99 6.91 -13.55
CA ARG A 344 -6.84 6.50 -14.38
C ARG A 344 -6.03 5.35 -13.76
N LEU A 345 -5.91 5.31 -12.43
CA LEU A 345 -5.29 4.19 -11.70
C LEU A 345 -6.14 2.93 -11.77
N LEU A 346 -7.47 3.08 -11.79
CA LEU A 346 -8.44 1.99 -11.88
C LEU A 346 -8.97 1.76 -13.30
N ASP A 347 -8.20 2.10 -14.33
CA ASP A 347 -8.58 1.72 -15.69
C ASP A 347 -8.52 0.18 -15.81
N PRO A 348 -9.64 -0.50 -16.16
CA PRO A 348 -9.66 -1.96 -16.30
C PRO A 348 -8.79 -2.47 -17.44
N VAL A 349 -8.47 -1.61 -18.42
CA VAL A 349 -7.59 -1.95 -19.54
C VAL A 349 -6.14 -1.70 -19.12
N PRO A 350 -5.29 -2.74 -18.98
CA PRO A 350 -3.96 -2.58 -18.39
C PRO A 350 -3.03 -1.63 -19.16
N SER A 351 -3.18 -1.56 -20.50
CA SER A 351 -2.37 -0.69 -21.35
C SER A 351 -2.76 0.79 -21.29
N ARG A 352 -3.97 1.11 -20.84
CA ARG A 352 -4.46 2.49 -20.67
C ARG A 352 -4.22 3.04 -19.26
N ARG A 353 -3.94 2.15 -18.30
CA ARG A 353 -3.75 2.50 -16.90
C ARG A 353 -2.52 3.41 -16.76
N ILE A 354 -2.67 4.50 -16.02
CA ILE A 354 -1.59 5.48 -15.81
C ILE A 354 -0.37 4.79 -15.19
N THR A 355 0.83 5.16 -15.66
CA THR A 355 2.09 4.64 -15.12
C THR A 355 2.50 5.41 -13.85
N ALA A 356 3.43 4.86 -13.06
CA ALA A 356 3.96 5.55 -11.89
C ALA A 356 4.59 6.90 -12.25
N GLU A 357 5.33 6.96 -13.36
CA GLU A 357 5.98 8.19 -13.87
C GLU A 357 4.98 9.29 -14.24
N LEU A 358 3.86 8.93 -14.86
CA LEU A 358 2.81 9.89 -15.19
C LEU A 358 2.01 10.29 -13.95
N ALA A 359 1.77 9.35 -13.03
CA ALA A 359 1.01 9.58 -11.81
C ALA A 359 1.72 10.55 -10.85
N VAL A 360 3.06 10.50 -10.70
CA VAL A 360 3.79 11.48 -9.88
C VAL A 360 3.68 12.93 -10.41
N LYS A 361 3.42 13.09 -11.71
CA LYS A 361 3.23 14.39 -12.38
C LYS A 361 1.77 14.84 -12.36
N HIS A 362 0.83 14.01 -11.90
CA HIS A 362 -0.60 14.27 -11.96
C HIS A 362 -1.00 15.51 -11.11
N PRO A 363 -1.95 16.37 -11.56
CA PRO A 363 -2.34 17.58 -10.84
C PRO A 363 -2.72 17.37 -9.37
N PHE A 364 -3.45 16.28 -9.07
CA PHE A 364 -3.77 15.92 -7.68
C PHE A 364 -2.52 15.69 -6.82
N ILE A 365 -1.50 14.99 -7.35
CA ILE A 365 -0.26 14.72 -6.63
C ILE A 365 0.58 15.99 -6.47
N ARG A 366 0.62 16.83 -7.50
CA ARG A 366 1.32 18.12 -7.48
C ARG A 366 0.65 19.19 -6.61
N GLY A 367 -0.63 19.02 -6.30
CA GLY A 367 -1.42 20.04 -5.58
C GLY A 367 -1.74 21.27 -6.44
N THR A 368 -1.61 21.17 -7.77
CA THR A 368 -1.97 22.24 -8.70
C THR A 368 -3.44 22.09 -9.07
N GLU A 369 -4.26 23.09 -8.77
CA GLU A 369 -5.63 23.15 -9.29
C GLU A 369 -5.59 23.34 -10.81
N VAL A 370 -6.42 22.59 -11.54
CA VAL A 370 -6.64 22.85 -12.96
C VAL A 370 -7.42 24.15 -13.02
N ARG A 371 -6.75 25.25 -13.36
CA ARG A 371 -7.43 26.51 -13.69
C ARG A 371 -8.35 26.23 -14.88
N THR A 372 -9.64 26.10 -14.62
CA THR A 372 -10.65 26.19 -15.67
C THR A 372 -10.63 27.64 -16.15
N HIS A 373 -9.90 27.91 -17.24
CA HIS A 373 -10.08 29.14 -17.99
C HIS A 373 -11.49 29.11 -18.59
N ILE A 374 -12.46 29.63 -17.84
CA ILE A 374 -13.71 30.11 -18.41
C ILE A 374 -13.35 31.47 -18.98
N SER A 375 -13.01 31.51 -20.27
CA SER A 375 -13.01 32.74 -21.05
C SER A 375 -14.44 33.29 -21.04
N ALA A 376 -14.68 34.34 -20.26
CA ALA A 376 -15.89 35.13 -20.38
C ALA A 376 -15.94 35.74 -21.79
N PRO A 377 -17.10 35.74 -22.48
CA PRO A 377 -17.23 36.41 -23.76
C PRO A 377 -17.10 37.91 -23.52
N THR A 378 -16.11 38.53 -24.16
CA THR A 378 -16.00 39.98 -24.32
C THR A 378 -17.26 40.48 -25.01
N LYS A 379 -17.96 41.40 -24.35
CA LYS A 379 -18.99 42.24 -24.98
C LYS A 379 -18.35 43.23 -25.93
#